data_AF-A0A9D2H510-F1
#
_entry.id   AF-A0A9D2H510-F1
#
_cell.length_a   1.000
_cell.length_b   1.000
_cell.length_c   1.000
_cell.angle_alpha   90.00
_cell.angle_beta   90.00
_cell.angle_gamma   90.00
#
_symmetry.space_group_name_H-M   'P 1'
#
loop_
_entity.id
_entity.type
_entity.pdbx_description
1 polymer ?
#
loop_
_entity_poly.entity_id
_entity_poly.type
_entity_poly.pdbx_seq_one_letter_code
_entity_poly.pdbx_strand_id
1 'polypeptide(L)'
;MSDSPRNHLPVHRALARLIPFAKKDFPRILLGGVSALGASVVALLIPTALEWIVGGPLASGATTAVVWGALAVLGLGLVEAGLVWLRRWLVLAPATAI
;
A
#
# COMPACT_ATOMS: atom_id res chain seq x y z
N MET A 1 38.23 11.90 33.45
CA MET A 1 37.39 12.85 32.72
C MET A 1 37.94 12.95 31.30
N SER A 2 37.54 12.03 30.41
CA SER A 2 37.94 12.05 29.00
C SER A 2 36.80 11.47 28.18
N ASP A 3 35.89 12.32 27.71
CA ASP A 3 34.85 11.93 26.76
C ASP A 3 35.50 11.62 25.42
N SER A 4 35.49 10.35 25.01
CA SER A 4 35.88 9.94 23.66
C SER A 4 34.89 10.54 22.65
N PRO A 5 35.35 11.20 21.56
CA PRO A 5 34.44 11.74 20.56
C PRO A 5 33.75 10.56 19.86
N ARG A 6 32.49 10.27 20.24
CA ARG A 6 31.64 9.34 19.51
C ARG A 6 31.48 9.90 18.11
N ASN A 7 32.23 9.33 17.16
CA ASN A 7 32.11 9.66 15.75
C ASN A 7 30.72 9.22 15.29
N HIS A 8 29.75 10.12 15.39
CA HIS A 8 28.38 9.93 14.92
C HIS A 8 28.45 9.82 13.40
N LEU A 9 28.70 8.60 12.91
CA LEU A 9 28.64 8.29 11.50
C LEU A 9 27.29 8.81 11.00
N PRO A 10 27.27 9.66 9.96
CA PRO A 10 26.02 10.20 9.49
C PRO A 10 25.11 9.06 9.04
N VAL A 11 23.83 9.13 9.40
CA VAL A 11 22.82 8.11 9.04
C VAL A 11 22.82 7.85 7.53
N HIS A 12 23.04 8.89 6.72
CA HIS A 12 23.14 8.77 5.27
C HIS A 12 24.29 7.84 4.82
N ARG A 13 25.42 7.85 5.53
CA ARG A 13 26.61 7.04 5.20
C ARG A 13 26.47 5.60 5.69
N ALA A 14 25.77 5.41 6.80
CA ALA A 14 25.36 4.09 7.27
C ALA A 14 24.35 3.44 6.30
N LEU A 15 23.34 4.19 5.84
CA LEU A 15 22.38 3.72 4.83
C LEU A 15 23.04 3.44 3.47
N ALA A 16 23.98 4.29 3.04
CA ALA A 16 24.71 4.10 1.79
C ALA A 16 25.49 2.77 1.74
N ARG A 17 25.97 2.27 2.89
CA ARG A 17 26.62 0.95 2.99
C ARG A 17 25.65 -0.22 2.88
N LEU A 18 24.36 -0.02 3.16
CA LEU A 18 23.31 -1.03 3.03
C LEU A 18 22.77 -1.13 1.60
N ILE A 19 22.90 -0.07 0.79
CA ILE A 19 22.50 -0.06 -0.63
C ILE A 19 22.99 -1.28 -1.42
N PRO A 20 24.27 -1.68 -1.39
CA PRO A 20 24.74 -2.84 -2.16
C PRO A 20 24.09 -4.17 -1.74
N PHE A 21 23.67 -4.33 -0.48
CA PHE A 21 22.94 -5.51 -0.01
C PHE A 21 21.46 -5.46 -0.41
N ALA A 22 20.83 -4.29 -0.34
CA ALA A 22 19.44 -4.09 -0.75
C ALA A 22 19.23 -4.15 -2.28
N LYS A 23 20.29 -3.94 -3.06
CA LYS A 23 20.25 -3.86 -4.53
C LYS A 23 19.70 -5.12 -5.21
N LYS A 24 19.89 -6.31 -4.59
CA LYS A 24 19.41 -7.60 -5.11
C LYS A 24 17.89 -7.75 -5.02
N ASP A 25 17.26 -7.15 -4.00
CA ASP A 25 15.80 -7.22 -3.75
C ASP A 25 15.06 -5.90 -4.03
N PHE A 26 15.78 -4.88 -4.50
CA PHE A 26 15.23 -3.57 -4.88
C PHE A 26 13.95 -3.61 -5.75
N PRO A 27 13.84 -4.45 -6.82
CA PRO A 27 12.60 -4.51 -7.60
C PRO A 27 11.40 -4.99 -6.78
N ARG A 28 11.61 -5.87 -5.79
CA ARG A 28 10.54 -6.36 -4.90
C ARG A 28 10.09 -5.28 -3.92
N ILE A 29 11.03 -4.50 -3.38
CA ILE A 29 10.74 -3.36 -2.50
C ILE A 29 9.95 -2.29 -3.28
N LEU A 30 10.37 -2.00 -4.51
CA LEU A 30 9.68 -1.04 -5.38
C LEU A 30 8.26 -1.50 -5.71
N LEU A 31 8.08 -2.77 -6.10
CA LEU A 31 6.76 -3.36 -6.32
C LEU A 31 5.88 -3.33 -5.06
N GLY A 32 6.45 -3.63 -3.88
CA GLY A 32 5.75 -3.50 -2.60
C GLY A 32 5.32 -2.06 -2.29
N GLY A 33 6.17 -1.08 -2.64
CA GLY A 33 5.87 0.36 -2.54
C GLY A 33 4.74 0.80 -3.47
N VAL A 34 4.78 0.40 -4.75
CA VAL A 34 3.72 0.66 -5.73
C VAL A 34 2.39 0.04 -5.29
N SER A 35 2.44 -1.18 -4.75
CA SER A 35 1.27 -1.87 -4.20
C SER A 35 0.67 -1.13 -3.00
N ALA A 36 1.50 -0.58 -2.12
CA ALA A 36 1.05 0.22 -0.98
C ALA A 36 0.35 1.50 -1.43
N LEU A 37 0.92 2.19 -2.43
CA LEU A 37 0.29 3.39 -3.02
C LEU A 37 -1.05 3.06 -3.67
N GLY A 38 -1.11 1.96 -4.44
CA GLY A 38 -2.36 1.48 -5.04
C GLY A 38 -3.42 1.18 -3.97
N ALA A 39 -3.05 0.52 -2.87
CA ALA A 39 -3.97 0.25 -1.77
C ALA A 39 -4.50 1.55 -1.14
N SER A 40 -3.66 2.56 -0.94
CA SER A 40 -4.10 3.87 -0.43
C SER A 40 -5.08 4.58 -1.37
N VAL A 41 -4.90 4.47 -2.69
CA VAL A 41 -5.85 5.02 -3.66
C VAL A 41 -7.18 4.28 -3.60
N VAL A 42 -7.17 2.95 -3.54
CA VAL A 42 -8.40 2.16 -3.46
C VAL A 42 -9.16 2.43 -2.16
N ALA A 43 -8.43 2.56 -1.04
CA ALA A 43 -9.02 2.94 0.24
C ALA A 43 -9.76 4.29 0.19
N LEU A 44 -9.34 5.23 -0.68
CA LEU A 44 -10.04 6.49 -0.94
C LEU A 44 -11.19 6.36 -1.95
N LEU A 45 -11.10 5.42 -2.89
CA LEU A 45 -12.16 5.16 -3.86
C LEU A 45 -13.39 4.52 -3.23
N ILE A 46 -13.22 3.71 -2.18
CA ILE A 46 -14.35 3.11 -1.43
C ILE A 46 -15.31 4.17 -0.87
N PRO A 47 -14.88 5.15 -0.05
CA PRO A 47 -15.77 6.18 0.47
C PRO A 47 -16.33 7.07 -0.64
N THR A 48 -15.55 7.35 -1.70
CA THR A 48 -16.03 8.10 -2.87
C THR A 48 -17.18 7.35 -3.57
N ALA A 49 -17.05 6.04 -3.80
CA ALA A 49 -18.12 5.24 -4.39
C ALA A 49 -19.37 5.20 -3.50
N LEU A 50 -19.20 5.09 -2.17
CA LEU A 50 -20.30 5.16 -1.22
C LEU A 50 -21.02 6.51 -1.27
N GLU A 51 -20.28 7.62 -1.38
CA GLU A 51 -20.86 8.97 -1.50
C GLU A 51 -21.74 9.09 -2.76
N TRP A 52 -21.30 8.57 -3.90
CA TRP A 52 -22.09 8.58 -5.14
C TRP A 52 -23.37 7.75 -5.04
N ILE A 53 -23.30 6.60 -4.36
CA ILE A 53 -24.45 5.71 -4.15
C ILE A 53 -25.47 6.35 -3.21
N VAL A 54 -25.00 7.03 -2.15
CA VAL A 54 -25.85 7.74 -1.19
C VAL A 54 -26.47 9.00 -1.82
N GLY A 55 -25.68 9.76 -2.59
CA GLY A 55 -26.09 11.05 -3.14
C GLY A 55 -27.11 10.99 -4.29
N GLY A 56 -27.20 9.87 -5.02
CA GLY A 56 -28.11 9.75 -6.17
C GLY A 56 -29.15 8.63 -6.02
N PRO A 57 -28.77 7.35 -6.22
CA PRO A 57 -29.69 6.21 -6.33
C PRO A 57 -30.54 5.92 -5.09
N LEU A 58 -30.00 6.11 -3.88
CA LEU A 58 -30.75 5.88 -2.64
C LEU A 58 -31.89 6.88 -2.46
N ALA A 59 -31.69 8.14 -2.85
CA ALA A 59 -32.71 9.18 -2.75
C ALA A 59 -33.84 9.01 -3.78
N SER A 60 -33.56 8.38 -4.92
CA SER A 60 -34.53 8.17 -6.01
C SER A 60 -35.23 6.79 -5.98
N GLY A 61 -34.86 5.89 -5.06
CA GLY A 61 -35.46 4.54 -4.95
C GLY A 61 -35.12 3.58 -6.10
N ALA A 62 -34.04 3.84 -6.85
CA ALA A 62 -33.70 3.07 -8.05
C ALA A 62 -32.81 1.85 -7.72
N THR A 63 -33.42 0.70 -7.45
CA THR A 63 -32.75 -0.55 -7.03
C THR A 63 -31.62 -0.99 -7.96
N THR A 64 -31.79 -0.85 -9.27
CA THR A 64 -30.76 -1.22 -10.27
C THR A 64 -29.45 -0.45 -10.08
N ALA A 65 -29.54 0.86 -9.82
CA ALA A 65 -28.35 1.69 -9.64
C ALA A 65 -27.63 1.40 -8.30
N VAL A 66 -28.38 1.00 -7.27
CA VAL A 66 -27.80 0.54 -5.99
C VAL A 66 -27.03 -0.78 -6.19
N VAL A 67 -27.58 -1.73 -6.95
CA VAL A 67 -26.90 -3.02 -7.25
C VAL A 67 -25.59 -2.78 -8.02
N TRP A 68 -25.61 -1.91 -9.03
CA TRP A 68 -24.38 -1.54 -9.76
C TRP A 68 -23.35 -0.84 -8.88
N GLY A 69 -23.79 0.04 -7.98
CA GLY A 69 -22.92 0.65 -6.98
C GLY A 69 -22.28 -0.36 -6.03
N ALA A 70 -23.07 -1.30 -5.51
CA ALA A 70 -22.57 -2.38 -4.65
C ALA A 70 -21.55 -3.27 -5.38
N LEU A 71 -21.78 -3.61 -6.65
CA LEU A 71 -20.81 -4.34 -7.48
C LEU A 71 -19.51 -3.57 -7.70
N ALA A 72 -19.59 -2.24 -7.91
CA ALA A 72 -18.40 -1.41 -8.04
C ALA A 72 -17.56 -1.37 -6.75
N VAL A 73 -18.22 -1.23 -5.59
CA VAL A 73 -17.55 -1.29 -4.28
C VAL A 73 -16.93 -2.67 -4.03
N LEU A 74 -17.64 -3.75 -4.37
CA LEU A 74 -17.11 -5.12 -4.27
C LEU A 74 -15.85 -5.29 -5.13
N GLY A 75 -15.88 -4.78 -6.37
CA GLY A 75 -14.72 -4.79 -7.27
C GLY A 75 -13.53 -4.01 -6.70
N LEU A 76 -13.77 -2.81 -6.15
CA LEU A 76 -12.75 -2.02 -5.48
C LEU A 76 -12.15 -2.78 -4.29
N GLY A 77 -12.97 -3.39 -3.44
CA GLY A 77 -12.49 -4.19 -2.30
C GLY A 77 -11.64 -5.40 -2.73
N LEU A 78 -11.99 -6.07 -3.83
CA LEU A 78 -11.20 -7.15 -4.41
C LEU A 78 -9.82 -6.67 -4.90
N VAL A 79 -9.79 -5.51 -5.57
CA VAL A 79 -8.53 -4.88 -6.01
C VAL A 79 -7.68 -4.51 -4.79
N GLU A 80 -8.27 -3.91 -3.76
CA GLU A 80 -7.57 -3.56 -2.52
C GLU A 80 -6.95 -4.80 -1.87
N ALA A 81 -7.75 -5.85 -1.68
CA ALA A 81 -7.32 -7.10 -1.07
C ALA A 81 -6.16 -7.74 -1.86
N GLY A 82 -6.23 -7.72 -3.19
CA GLY A 82 -5.15 -8.17 -4.06
C GLY A 82 -3.86 -7.36 -3.87
N LEU A 83 -3.95 -6.03 -3.82
CA LEU A 83 -2.80 -5.15 -3.60
C LEU A 83 -2.21 -5.32 -2.18
N VAL A 84 -3.05 -5.54 -1.17
CA VAL A 84 -2.59 -5.82 0.21
C VAL A 84 -1.89 -7.18 0.28
N TRP A 85 -2.44 -8.21 -0.37
CA TRP A 85 -1.84 -9.54 -0.44
C TRP A 85 -0.49 -9.50 -1.17
N LEU A 86 -0.41 -8.83 -2.31
CA LEU A 86 0.82 -8.67 -3.09
C LEU A 86 1.90 -7.93 -2.30
N ARG A 87 1.53 -6.83 -1.62
CA ARG A 87 2.42 -6.13 -0.69
C ARG A 87 2.94 -7.08 0.39
N ARG A 88 2.05 -7.89 0.97
CA ARG A 88 2.38 -8.83 2.06
C ARG A 88 3.35 -9.93 1.57
N TRP A 89 3.14 -10.48 0.37
CA TRP A 89 4.04 -11.47 -0.22
C TRP A 89 5.42 -10.90 -0.58
N LEU A 90 5.47 -9.73 -1.20
CA LEU A 90 6.72 -9.11 -1.63
C LEU A 90 7.60 -8.62 -0.47
N VAL A 91 6.97 -8.23 0.65
CA VAL A 91 7.66 -7.73 1.86
C VAL A 91 7.98 -8.84 2.87
N LEU A 92 7.19 -9.91 2.96
CA LEU A 92 7.44 -11.03 3.90
C LEU A 92 8.31 -12.15 3.33
N ALA A 93 8.34 -12.36 2.00
CA ALA A 93 9.25 -13.34 1.39
C ALA A 93 10.76 -13.18 1.70
N PRO A 94 11.32 -11.98 1.96
CA PRO A 94 12.73 -11.86 2.36
C PRO A 94 13.00 -12.23 3.83
N ALA A 95 11.98 -12.35 4.70
CA ALA A 95 12.19 -12.73 6.09
C ALA A 95 12.49 -14.24 6.27
N THR A 96 12.15 -15.07 5.29
CA THR A 96 12.35 -16.53 5.30
C THR A 96 13.56 -17.00 4.48
N ALA A 97 14.41 -16.08 4.01
CA ALA A 97 15.67 -16.43 3.35
C ALA A 97 16.84 -16.65 4.33
N ILE A 98 16.54 -17.03 5.57
CA ILE A 98 17.52 -17.34 6.63
C ILE A 98 17.39 -18.82 6.98
#